data_AF-A0A951A3Z2-F1
#
_entry.id   AF-A0A951A3Z2-F1
#
_cell.length_a   1.000
_cell.length_b   1.000
_cell.length_c   1.000
_cell.angle_alpha   90.00
_cell.angle_beta   90.00
_cell.angle_gamma   90.00
#
_symmetry.space_group_name_H-M   'P 1'
#
loop_
_entity.id
_entity.type
_entity.pdbx_description
1 polymer ?
#
loop_
_entity_poly.entity_id
_entity_poly.type
_entity_poly.pdbx_seq_one_letter_code
_entity_poly.pdbx_strand_id
1 'polypeptide(L)'
;MAQQTFTGRKRVRKFFGHIKEVAEMPNLIEVQKASYDQFLMVDEPQGGRLDEGLQAVFRSVFPISDFSGTSMLEFVRYEFEPPKYDVDECRQRGMTFAAPLKVTLRLIVFDIDEETGAKSVKDIKEQDVYMGDIPLMTMNGTFIVNGTERVIVSQ
;
A
#
# COMPACT_ATOMS: atom_id res chain seq x y z
N MET A 1 -8.40 -27.58 28.53
CA MET A 1 -8.44 -28.91 27.90
C MET A 1 -8.21 -28.70 26.42
N ALA A 2 -7.28 -29.44 25.78
CA ALA A 2 -6.97 -29.23 24.37
C ALA A 2 -8.21 -29.52 23.52
N GLN A 3 -8.70 -28.51 22.81
CA GLN A 3 -9.87 -28.60 21.94
C GLN A 3 -9.54 -29.57 20.80
N GLN A 4 -10.22 -30.72 20.78
CA GLN A 4 -9.97 -31.74 19.76
C GLN A 4 -10.47 -31.26 18.40
N THR A 5 -9.57 -30.78 17.56
CA THR A 5 -9.83 -30.50 16.15
C THR A 5 -10.14 -31.81 15.39
N PHE A 6 -10.94 -31.71 14.33
CA PHE A 6 -11.37 -32.84 13.52
C PHE A 6 -10.20 -33.72 13.02
N THR A 7 -9.08 -33.10 12.68
CA THR A 7 -7.82 -33.77 12.28
C THR A 7 -7.06 -34.37 13.46
N GLY A 8 -7.13 -33.77 14.66
CA GLY A 8 -6.48 -34.27 15.87
C GLY A 8 -7.02 -35.63 16.36
N ARG A 9 -8.20 -36.04 15.90
CA ARG A 9 -8.80 -37.36 16.22
C ARG A 9 -8.16 -38.52 15.47
N LYS A 10 -7.50 -38.29 14.31
CA LYS A 10 -6.90 -39.37 13.51
C LYS A 10 -5.59 -39.90 14.09
N ARG A 11 -4.83 -39.08 14.84
CA ARG A 11 -3.57 -39.48 15.47
C ARG A 11 -3.30 -38.63 16.71
N VAL A 12 -3.29 -39.26 17.88
CA VAL A 12 -3.06 -38.57 19.15
C VAL A 12 -1.56 -38.35 19.39
N ARG A 13 -1.16 -37.08 19.54
CA ARG A 13 0.19 -36.72 19.98
C ARG A 13 0.23 -36.65 21.51
N LYS A 14 1.10 -37.43 22.14
CA LYS A 14 1.36 -37.34 23.59
C LYS A 14 2.30 -36.17 23.87
N PHE A 15 1.96 -35.33 24.85
CA PHE A 15 2.78 -34.22 25.33
C PHE A 15 3.20 -34.52 26.78
N PHE A 16 4.47 -34.33 27.12
CA PHE A 16 5.03 -34.61 28.45
C PHE A 16 5.40 -33.35 29.25
N GLY A 17 5.19 -32.16 28.66
CA GLY A 17 5.46 -30.89 29.33
C GLY A 17 4.44 -30.58 30.42
N HIS A 18 4.90 -30.03 31.54
CA HIS A 18 4.06 -29.66 32.69
C HIS A 18 3.64 -28.19 32.69
N ILE A 19 4.33 -27.34 31.93
CA ILE A 19 4.01 -25.91 31.79
C ILE A 19 2.78 -25.78 30.89
N LYS A 20 1.77 -25.06 31.39
CA LYS A 20 0.56 -24.76 30.62
C LYS A 20 0.84 -23.62 29.64
N GLU A 21 0.34 -23.76 28.43
CA GLU A 21 0.35 -22.69 27.42
C GLU A 21 -0.52 -21.53 27.93
N VAL A 22 0.08 -20.35 28.09
CA VAL A 22 -0.56 -19.15 28.67
C VAL A 22 -1.02 -18.14 27.61
N ALA A 23 -0.51 -18.27 26.39
CA ALA A 23 -0.86 -17.45 25.25
C ALA A 23 -0.90 -18.33 24.00
N GLU A 24 -1.79 -18.02 23.07
CA GLU A 24 -1.89 -18.74 21.81
C GLU A 24 -0.72 -18.39 20.89
N MET A 25 -0.36 -19.32 20.00
CA MET A 25 0.67 -19.09 18.99
C MET A 25 0.21 -17.97 18.04
N PRO A 26 0.98 -16.88 17.89
CA PRO A 26 0.62 -15.80 16.98
C PRO A 26 0.75 -16.22 15.52
N ASN A 27 0.24 -15.40 14.62
CA ASN A 27 0.45 -15.62 13.20
C ASN A 27 1.92 -15.33 12.84
N LEU A 28 2.64 -16.37 12.41
CA LEU A 28 4.09 -16.32 12.18
C LEU A 28 4.50 -15.42 11.00
N ILE A 29 3.57 -15.02 10.15
CA ILE A 29 3.81 -14.10 9.02
C ILE A 29 3.16 -12.73 9.21
N GLU A 30 2.60 -12.46 10.39
CA GLU A 30 1.85 -11.23 10.68
C GLU A 30 2.70 -9.98 10.52
N VAL A 31 3.95 -10.01 10.96
CA VAL A 31 4.86 -8.87 10.87
C VAL A 31 5.03 -8.41 9.41
N GLN A 32 5.20 -9.36 8.49
CA GLN A 32 5.39 -9.03 7.07
C GLN A 32 4.12 -8.43 6.47
N LYS A 33 2.96 -9.04 6.76
CA LYS A 33 1.67 -8.58 6.25
C LYS A 33 1.31 -7.21 6.81
N ALA A 34 1.36 -7.05 8.13
CA ALA A 34 1.00 -5.82 8.81
C ALA A 34 1.87 -4.64 8.36
N SER A 35 3.17 -4.86 8.19
CA SER A 35 4.10 -3.82 7.69
C SER A 35 3.70 -3.32 6.30
N TYR A 36 3.41 -4.24 5.38
CA TYR A 36 3.06 -3.87 4.01
C TYR A 36 1.66 -3.29 3.89
N ASP A 37 0.69 -3.81 4.64
CA ASP A 37 -0.67 -3.27 4.73
C ASP A 37 -0.65 -1.84 5.29
N GLN A 38 0.15 -1.58 6.34
CA GLN A 38 0.34 -0.24 6.88
C GLN A 38 1.04 0.71 5.89
N PHE A 39 2.01 0.21 5.12
CA PHE A 39 2.69 1.02 4.10
C PHE A 39 1.73 1.42 2.97
N LEU A 40 0.95 0.48 2.45
CA LEU A 40 0.10 0.72 1.29
C LEU A 40 -1.22 1.43 1.61
N MET A 41 -1.85 1.13 2.76
CA MET A 41 -3.21 1.57 3.11
C MET A 41 -4.16 1.56 1.92
N VAL A 42 -4.27 0.40 1.27
CA VAL A 42 -5.00 0.21 0.00
C VAL A 42 -6.40 0.79 0.11
N ASP A 43 -7.16 0.35 1.13
CA ASP A 43 -8.47 0.90 1.45
C ASP A 43 -8.33 2.16 2.30
N GLU A 44 -9.01 3.23 1.87
CA GLU A 44 -9.08 4.46 2.66
C GLU A 44 -10.03 4.26 3.86
N PRO A 45 -9.54 4.43 5.12
CA PRO A 45 -10.38 4.28 6.29
C PRO A 45 -11.38 5.44 6.42
N GLN A 46 -12.48 5.21 7.13
CA GLN A 46 -13.43 6.29 7.45
C GLN A 46 -12.73 7.39 8.25
N GLY A 47 -12.74 8.61 7.73
CA GLY A 47 -12.01 9.75 8.30
C GLY A 47 -10.72 10.12 7.57
N GLY A 48 -10.32 9.34 6.56
CA GLY A 48 -9.15 9.60 5.72
C GLY A 48 -7.89 8.90 6.22
N ARG A 49 -6.87 8.81 5.37
CA ARG A 49 -5.60 8.17 5.70
C ARG A 49 -4.76 9.00 6.67
N LEU A 50 -4.15 8.32 7.65
CA LEU A 50 -3.12 8.89 8.51
C LEU A 50 -1.90 9.29 7.68
N ASP A 51 -1.10 10.24 8.20
CA ASP A 51 0.14 10.70 7.56
C ASP A 51 1.28 9.68 7.76
N GLU A 52 1.10 8.48 7.22
CA GLU A 52 2.02 7.35 7.31
C GLU A 52 2.09 6.61 5.96
N GLY A 53 3.07 5.72 5.80
CA GLY A 53 3.20 4.90 4.58
C GLY A 53 3.29 5.74 3.31
N LEU A 54 2.56 5.33 2.27
CA LEU A 54 2.50 6.06 0.99
C LEU A 54 1.91 7.48 1.13
N GLN A 55 1.00 7.69 2.08
CA GLN A 55 0.40 9.01 2.32
C GLN A 55 1.48 10.01 2.75
N ALA A 56 2.32 9.62 3.70
CA ALA A 56 3.47 10.43 4.16
C ALA A 56 4.48 10.68 3.03
N VAL A 57 4.75 9.67 2.20
CA VAL A 57 5.66 9.82 1.06
C VAL A 57 5.14 10.90 0.11
N PHE A 58 3.87 10.86 -0.30
CA PHE A 58 3.32 11.90 -1.17
C PHE A 58 3.30 13.28 -0.50
N ARG A 59 2.90 13.37 0.77
CA ARG A 59 2.92 14.64 1.52
C ARG A 59 4.31 15.22 1.76
N SER A 60 5.34 14.39 1.76
CA SER A 60 6.73 14.85 1.87
C SER A 60 7.27 15.49 0.59
N VAL A 61 6.71 15.12 -0.56
CA VAL A 61 7.13 15.59 -1.88
C VAL A 61 6.26 16.76 -2.36
N PHE A 62 4.97 16.73 -2.07
CA PHE A 62 4.01 17.74 -2.49
C PHE A 62 3.69 18.73 -1.34
N PRO A 63 3.42 20.02 -1.65
CA PRO A 63 3.26 20.59 -2.99
C PRO A 63 4.59 20.87 -3.71
N ILE A 64 4.54 20.83 -5.05
CA ILE A 64 5.66 21.22 -5.92
C ILE A 64 5.29 22.52 -6.63
N SER A 65 6.10 23.56 -6.50
CA SER A 65 5.95 24.82 -7.23
C SER A 65 6.93 24.95 -8.38
N ASP A 66 6.52 25.61 -9.46
CA ASP A 66 7.46 26.00 -10.52
C ASP A 66 8.40 27.14 -10.05
N PHE A 67 9.48 27.36 -10.80
CA PHE A 67 10.50 28.36 -10.46
C PHE A 67 9.96 29.80 -10.51
N SER A 68 9.02 30.09 -11.42
CA SER A 68 8.36 31.38 -11.56
C SER A 68 7.26 31.62 -10.52
N GLY A 69 6.87 30.61 -9.75
CA GLY A 69 5.76 30.68 -8.80
C GLY A 69 4.39 30.84 -9.45
N THR A 70 4.27 30.63 -10.75
CA THR A 70 3.04 30.74 -11.54
C THR A 70 2.18 29.49 -11.47
N SER A 71 2.73 28.36 -11.03
CA SER A 71 2.03 27.08 -10.97
C SER A 71 2.42 26.29 -9.73
N MET A 72 1.48 25.54 -9.18
CA MET A 72 1.70 24.64 -8.06
C MET A 72 0.93 23.34 -8.26
N LEU A 73 1.59 22.21 -8.00
CA LEU A 73 1.01 20.89 -8.04
C LEU A 73 0.80 20.39 -6.62
N GLU A 74 -0.43 20.05 -6.27
CA GLU A 74 -0.82 19.51 -4.97
C GLU A 74 -1.21 18.04 -5.08
N PHE A 75 -0.90 17.27 -4.04
CA PHE A 75 -1.41 15.93 -3.86
C PHE A 75 -2.78 15.97 -3.17
N VAL A 76 -3.79 15.32 -3.76
CA VAL A 76 -5.15 15.23 -3.19
C VAL A 76 -5.36 13.88 -2.52
N ARG A 77 -5.24 12.79 -3.28
CA ARG A 77 -5.40 11.41 -2.79
C ARG A 77 -4.73 10.41 -3.74
N TYR A 78 -4.63 9.16 -3.30
CA TYR A 78 -4.25 8.04 -4.16
C TYR A 78 -5.23 6.87 -4.03
N GLU A 79 -5.31 6.08 -5.08
CA GLU A 79 -6.19 4.92 -5.19
C GLU A 79 -5.46 3.81 -5.94
N PHE A 80 -5.69 2.56 -5.52
CA PHE A 80 -5.22 1.39 -6.25
C PHE A 80 -6.36 0.85 -7.11
N GLU A 81 -6.06 0.61 -8.38
CA GLU A 81 -6.93 -0.20 -9.22
C GLU A 81 -6.73 -1.68 -8.92
N PRO A 82 -7.74 -2.54 -9.15
CA PRO A 82 -7.57 -3.97 -8.96
C PRO A 82 -6.44 -4.52 -9.85
N PRO A 83 -5.68 -5.51 -9.35
CA PRO A 83 -4.66 -6.17 -10.17
C PRO A 83 -5.30 -6.78 -11.41
N LYS A 84 -4.60 -6.68 -12.55
CA LYS A 84 -5.10 -7.16 -13.85
C LYS A 84 -5.29 -8.68 -13.89
N TYR A 85 -4.50 -9.40 -13.10
CA TYR A 85 -4.41 -10.85 -13.07
C TYR A 85 -4.25 -11.32 -11.62
N ASP A 86 -4.68 -12.55 -11.34
CA ASP A 86 -4.48 -13.16 -10.03
C ASP A 86 -3.05 -13.75 -9.88
N VAL A 87 -2.77 -14.25 -8.67
CA VAL A 87 -1.46 -14.81 -8.31
C VAL A 87 -1.08 -16.01 -9.19
N ASP A 88 -2.02 -16.89 -9.52
CA ASP A 88 -1.74 -18.13 -10.24
C ASP A 88 -1.51 -17.86 -11.74
N GLU A 89 -2.25 -16.92 -12.32
CA GLU A 89 -2.03 -16.45 -13.68
C GLU A 89 -0.67 -15.73 -13.82
N CYS A 90 -0.31 -14.88 -12.84
CA CYS A 90 1.00 -14.23 -12.82
C CYS A 90 2.15 -15.24 -12.73
N ARG A 91 2.01 -16.30 -11.92
CA ARG A 91 2.98 -17.40 -11.85
C ARG A 91 3.13 -18.12 -13.19
N GLN A 92 2.02 -18.53 -13.79
CA GLN A 92 2.03 -19.33 -15.04
C GLN A 92 2.58 -18.54 -16.24
N ARG A 93 2.26 -17.24 -16.33
CA ARG A 93 2.64 -16.41 -17.48
C ARG A 93 3.95 -15.63 -17.30
N GLY A 94 4.64 -15.80 -16.17
CA GLY A 94 5.90 -15.08 -15.93
C GLY A 94 5.69 -13.59 -15.64
N MET A 95 4.53 -13.18 -15.12
CA MET A 95 4.19 -11.78 -14.84
C MET A 95 4.40 -11.43 -13.36
N THR A 96 4.36 -10.14 -13.04
CA THR A 96 4.40 -9.65 -11.66
C THR A 96 2.97 -9.43 -11.15
N PHE A 97 2.66 -9.90 -9.95
CA PHE A 97 1.36 -9.65 -9.31
C PHE A 97 1.38 -8.26 -8.69
N ALA A 98 0.69 -7.30 -9.31
CA ALA A 98 0.74 -5.89 -8.96
C ALA A 98 -0.59 -5.17 -9.26
N ALA A 99 -0.83 -4.08 -8.53
CA ALA A 99 -1.97 -3.19 -8.73
C ALA A 99 -1.50 -1.83 -9.28
N PRO A 100 -2.21 -1.26 -10.27
CA PRO A 100 -1.95 0.10 -10.74
C PRO A 100 -2.23 1.13 -9.62
N LEU A 101 -1.27 2.01 -9.35
CA LEU A 101 -1.43 3.14 -8.44
C LEU A 101 -1.80 4.39 -9.25
N LYS A 102 -2.98 4.96 -8.96
CA LYS A 102 -3.41 6.26 -9.47
C LYS A 102 -3.35 7.29 -8.36
N VAL A 103 -2.88 8.49 -8.70
CA VAL A 103 -2.79 9.61 -7.78
C VAL A 103 -3.55 10.78 -8.37
N THR A 104 -4.49 11.30 -7.61
CA THR A 104 -5.23 12.52 -7.93
C THR A 104 -4.36 13.71 -7.58
N LEU A 105 -3.94 14.46 -8.60
CA LEU A 105 -3.14 15.66 -8.46
C LEU A 105 -3.96 16.88 -8.87
N ARG A 106 -3.73 18.00 -8.18
CA ARG A 106 -4.35 19.28 -8.48
C ARG A 106 -3.29 20.29 -8.92
N LEU A 107 -3.39 20.72 -10.16
CA LEU A 107 -2.60 21.82 -10.70
C LEU A 107 -3.34 23.15 -10.47
N ILE A 108 -2.73 24.04 -9.72
CA ILE A 108 -3.20 25.41 -9.49
C ILE A 108 -2.32 26.34 -10.31
N VAL A 109 -2.93 27.11 -11.20
CA VAL A 109 -2.26 28.16 -12.00
C VAL A 109 -2.63 29.51 -11.41
N PHE A 110 -1.63 30.36 -11.25
CA PHE A 110 -1.78 31.69 -10.70
C PHE A 110 -1.57 32.75 -11.78
N ASP A 111 -2.29 33.86 -11.64
CA ASP A 111 -2.01 35.10 -12.33
C ASP A 111 -1.22 36.02 -11.37
N ILE A 112 -0.09 36.53 -11.85
CA ILE A 112 0.79 37.40 -11.07
C ILE A 112 0.76 38.77 -11.73
N ASP A 113 0.22 39.74 -10.99
CA ASP A 113 0.21 41.14 -11.42
C ASP A 113 1.64 41.70 -11.38
N GLU A 114 2.16 42.15 -12.51
CA GLU A 114 3.57 42.61 -12.64
C GLU A 114 3.85 43.91 -11.88
N GLU A 115 2.83 44.74 -11.61
CA GLU A 115 3.00 46.03 -10.92
C GLU A 115 2.91 45.88 -9.40
N THR A 116 2.01 45.02 -8.91
CA THR A 116 1.72 44.85 -7.47
C THR A 116 2.34 43.60 -6.87
N GLY A 117 2.75 42.63 -7.70
CA GLY A 117 3.17 41.30 -7.26
C GLY A 117 2.05 40.45 -6.65
N ALA A 118 0.79 40.91 -6.77
CA ALA A 118 -0.34 40.20 -6.20
C ALA A 118 -0.59 38.89 -6.95
N LYS A 119 -0.73 37.79 -6.19
CA LYS A 119 -0.95 36.44 -6.71
C LYS A 119 -2.42 36.07 -6.57
N SER A 120 -3.09 35.82 -7.69
CA SER A 120 -4.48 35.39 -7.73
C SER A 120 -4.62 34.03 -8.41
N VAL A 121 -5.62 33.23 -8.04
CA VAL A 121 -5.86 31.93 -8.69
C VAL A 121 -6.52 32.16 -10.04
N LYS A 122 -5.86 31.68 -11.10
CA LYS A 122 -6.35 31.76 -12.47
C LYS A 122 -7.15 30.52 -12.85
N ASP A 123 -6.63 29.34 -12.53
CA ASP A 123 -7.23 28.07 -12.92
C ASP A 123 -6.86 26.96 -11.94
N ILE A 124 -7.74 25.98 -11.81
CA ILE A 124 -7.53 24.78 -11.01
C ILE A 124 -7.97 23.57 -11.83
N LYS A 125 -7.04 22.64 -12.05
CA LYS A 125 -7.32 21.37 -12.71
C LYS A 125 -6.96 20.20 -11.81
N GLU A 126 -7.90 19.31 -11.58
CA GLU A 126 -7.69 18.06 -10.84
C GLU A 126 -7.71 16.90 -11.85
N GLN A 127 -6.73 15.99 -11.75
CA GLN A 127 -6.60 14.86 -12.67
C GLN A 127 -5.99 13.65 -11.97
N ASP A 128 -6.52 12.47 -12.29
CA ASP A 128 -5.94 11.20 -11.90
C ASP A 128 -4.78 10.82 -12.82
N VAL A 129 -3.60 10.66 -12.24
CA VAL A 129 -2.36 10.32 -12.94
C VAL A 129 -1.92 8.92 -12.51
N TYR A 130 -1.64 8.06 -13.49
CA TYR A 130 -1.04 6.76 -13.23
C TYR A 130 0.43 6.90 -12.84
N MET A 131 0.78 6.45 -11.64
CA MET A 131 2.13 6.56 -11.07
C MET A 131 2.99 5.30 -11.24
N GLY A 132 2.37 4.16 -11.56
CA GLY A 132 3.06 2.89 -11.74
C GLY A 132 2.31 1.71 -11.15
N ASP A 133 2.84 0.51 -11.38
CA ASP A 133 2.32 -0.73 -10.81
C ASP A 133 3.08 -1.04 -9.51
N ILE A 134 2.34 -1.22 -8.42
CA ILE A 134 2.89 -1.60 -7.11
C ILE A 134 2.67 -3.10 -6.88
N PRO A 135 3.73 -3.90 -6.67
CA PRO A 135 3.59 -5.32 -6.37
C PRO A 135 2.72 -5.55 -5.14
N LEU A 136 1.78 -6.48 -5.21
CA LEU A 136 0.93 -6.84 -4.07
C LEU A 136 1.46 -8.09 -3.36
N MET A 137 1.30 -8.11 -2.04
CA MET A 137 1.66 -9.26 -1.22
C MET A 137 0.58 -10.36 -1.34
N THR A 138 1.00 -11.61 -1.51
CA THR A 138 0.08 -12.75 -1.48
C THR A 138 -0.40 -13.04 -0.06
N MET A 139 -1.40 -13.92 0.08
CA MET A 139 -1.88 -14.35 1.40
C MET A 139 -0.80 -14.96 2.31
N ASN A 140 0.29 -15.45 1.71
CA ASN A 140 1.39 -16.13 2.39
C ASN A 140 2.55 -15.21 2.78
N GLY A 141 2.45 -13.90 2.55
CA GLY A 141 3.52 -12.96 2.89
C GLY A 141 4.65 -12.89 1.85
N THR A 142 4.35 -13.25 0.60
CA THR A 142 5.32 -13.31 -0.52
C THR A 142 4.90 -12.40 -1.67
N PHE A 143 5.76 -12.21 -2.65
CA PHE A 143 5.49 -11.44 -3.87
C PHE A 143 5.74 -12.30 -5.10
N ILE A 144 4.91 -12.16 -6.14
CA ILE A 144 5.20 -12.76 -7.45
C ILE A 144 5.87 -11.71 -8.31
N VAL A 145 7.14 -11.93 -8.66
CA VAL A 145 7.93 -11.04 -9.52
C VAL A 145 8.44 -11.84 -10.70
N ASN A 146 8.01 -11.47 -11.91
CA ASN A 146 8.31 -12.19 -13.14
C ASN A 146 8.01 -13.70 -13.03
N GLY A 147 6.83 -14.04 -12.49
CA GLY A 147 6.37 -15.41 -12.25
C GLY A 147 7.04 -16.15 -11.10
N THR A 148 8.05 -15.57 -10.46
CA THR A 148 8.77 -16.21 -9.36
C THR A 148 8.32 -15.66 -8.02
N GLU A 149 8.09 -16.54 -7.05
CA GLU A 149 7.74 -16.16 -5.69
C GLU A 149 8.98 -15.70 -4.92
N ARG A 150 8.89 -14.52 -4.29
CA ARG A 150 9.98 -13.86 -3.57
C ARG A 150 9.54 -13.45 -2.18
N VAL A 151 10.49 -13.41 -1.26
CA VAL A 151 10.33 -12.93 0.12
C VAL A 151 11.28 -11.76 0.33
N ILE A 152 10.78 -10.70 0.97
CA ILE A 152 11.62 -9.60 1.46
C ILE A 152 11.92 -9.90 2.93
N VAL A 153 13.21 -9.94 3.27
CA VAL A 153 13.66 -10.17 4.65
C VAL A 153 13.75 -8.84 5.39
N SER A 154 13.30 -8.83 6.64
CA SER A 154 13.48 -7.68 7.53
C SER A 154 14.98 -7.44 7.77
N GLN A 155 15.40 -6.18 7.73
CA GLN A 155 16.78 -5.76 7.90
C GLN A 155 17.05 -5.26 9.32
#